data_AF-X1L182-F1
#
_entry.id   AF-X1L182-F1
#
_cell.length_a   1.000
_cell.length_b   1.000
_cell.length_c   1.000
_cell.angle_alpha   90.00
_cell.angle_beta   90.00
_cell.angle_gamma   90.00
#
_symmetry.space_group_name_H-M   'P 1'
#
loop_
_entity.id
_entity.type
_entity.pdbx_description
1 polymer ?
#
loop_
_entity_poly.entity_id
_entity_poly.type
_entity_poly.pdbx_seq_one_letter_code
_entity_poly.pdbx_strand_id
1 'polypeptide(L)'
;ILYANTELVPDYLIATGERGTRHRAAERMAKQTRCPVIAISQSRRTISLYQGNMKYVLKTPPELMSKANQALLTLEGYRATFHEVLTQLELLEFQDEVRLLDVVKAIQRGQIIKKIKEEIEKYMVELGEEARLIEMQLKEIIGNTLHENRQIIRDYAKKDYEQVFLELEEISMDELLDLTNITNALGYGTSSVLAYNILFISSDKIIAPSILASSAREVGVR
;
A
#
# COMPACT_ATOMS: atom_id res chain seq x y z
N ILE A 1 16.05 16.82 31.50
CA ILE A 1 16.00 18.19 30.91
C ILE A 1 17.32 18.88 31.28
N LEU A 2 18.13 19.29 30.30
CA LEU A 2 19.45 19.89 30.56
C LEU A 2 19.39 21.42 30.67
N TYR A 3 18.55 22.06 29.86
CA TYR A 3 18.41 23.52 29.79
C TYR A 3 16.95 23.92 29.61
N ALA A 4 16.60 25.14 30.05
CA ALA A 4 15.32 25.79 29.82
C ALA A 4 15.52 27.30 29.66
N ASN A 5 14.62 27.98 28.95
CA ASN A 5 14.69 29.42 28.65
C ASN A 5 16.02 29.84 27.99
N THR A 6 16.54 29.01 27.07
CA THR A 6 17.77 29.28 26.32
C THR A 6 17.48 29.75 24.91
N GLU A 7 18.39 30.56 24.39
CA GLU A 7 18.39 30.95 22.99
C GLU A 7 19.25 30.00 22.16
N LEU A 8 18.70 29.50 21.05
CA LEU A 8 19.45 28.73 20.07
C LEU A 8 20.04 29.68 19.03
N VAL A 9 21.38 29.75 18.95
CA VAL A 9 22.11 30.64 18.04
C VAL A 9 22.89 29.81 17.01
N PRO A 10 22.24 29.25 15.98
CA PRO A 10 22.93 28.52 14.92
C PRO A 10 23.60 29.49 13.94
N ASP A 11 24.52 28.98 13.13
CA ASP A 11 25.21 29.73 12.08
C ASP A 11 24.20 30.35 11.09
N TYR A 12 24.27 31.68 10.92
CA TYR A 12 23.36 32.43 10.07
C TYR A 12 23.60 32.22 8.58
N LEU A 13 24.78 31.71 8.19
CA LEU A 13 25.14 31.37 6.81
C LEU A 13 24.47 30.08 6.33
N ILE A 14 23.95 29.25 7.25
CA ILE A 14 23.20 28.05 6.87
C ILE A 14 21.87 28.46 6.22
N ALA A 15 21.67 27.99 4.99
CA ALA A 15 20.45 28.24 4.23
C ALA A 15 19.20 27.67 4.93
N THR A 16 18.11 28.43 4.89
CA THR A 16 16.82 28.07 5.48
C THR A 16 15.69 28.51 4.58
N GLY A 17 14.68 27.65 4.41
CA GLY A 17 13.44 27.96 3.69
C GLY A 17 12.33 28.49 4.60
N GLU A 18 12.59 28.58 5.91
CA GLU A 18 11.59 28.96 6.90
C GLU A 18 11.43 30.47 7.04
N ARG A 19 10.20 30.90 7.33
CA ARG A 19 9.87 32.34 7.46
C ARG A 19 9.90 32.86 8.89
N GLY A 20 9.61 32.02 9.89
CA GLY A 20 9.57 32.42 11.30
C GLY A 20 10.91 32.23 12.01
N THR A 21 11.28 33.15 12.90
CA THR A 21 12.56 33.10 13.65
C THR A 21 12.78 31.76 14.36
N ARG A 22 11.74 31.23 15.02
CA ARG A 22 11.75 29.91 15.68
C ARG A 22 12.05 28.76 14.71
N HIS A 23 11.37 28.73 13.57
CA HIS A 23 11.53 27.66 12.56
C HIS A 23 12.87 27.78 11.83
N ARG A 24 13.34 29.01 11.54
CA ARG A 24 14.68 29.25 10.98
C ARG A 24 15.78 28.77 11.90
N ALA A 25 15.68 29.09 13.20
CA ALA A 25 16.64 28.62 14.19
C ALA A 25 16.60 27.09 14.28
N ALA A 26 15.42 26.48 14.30
CA ALA A 26 15.27 25.03 14.36
C ALA A 26 15.88 24.31 13.15
N GLU A 27 15.57 24.75 11.93
CA GLU A 27 16.11 24.15 10.70
C GLU A 27 17.63 24.28 10.65
N ARG A 28 18.17 25.46 10.93
CA ARG A 28 19.62 25.69 10.92
C ARG A 28 20.34 24.88 12.00
N MET A 29 19.76 24.82 13.20
CA MET A 29 20.33 24.05 14.30
C MET A 29 20.34 22.56 13.97
N ALA A 30 19.26 22.03 13.36
CA ALA A 30 19.20 20.63 12.93
C ALA A 30 20.24 20.32 11.83
N LYS A 31 20.46 21.23 10.88
CA LYS A 31 21.50 21.11 9.85
C LYS A 31 22.91 21.13 10.45
N GLN A 32 23.17 22.08 11.34
CA GLN A 32 24.49 22.29 11.95
C GLN A 32 24.90 21.16 12.88
N THR A 33 23.97 20.70 13.74
CA THR A 33 24.26 19.72 14.79
C THR A 33 23.98 18.28 14.37
N ARG A 34 23.20 18.08 13.30
CA ARG A 34 22.65 16.77 12.91
C ARG A 34 21.82 16.10 14.01
N CYS A 35 21.32 16.89 14.97
CA CYS A 35 20.40 16.45 16.01
C CYS A 35 18.95 16.83 15.65
N PRO A 36 17.95 16.09 16.19
CA PRO A 36 16.55 16.41 15.95
C PRO A 36 16.17 17.70 16.69
N VAL A 37 15.50 18.61 16.00
CA VAL A 37 14.99 19.86 16.57
C VAL A 37 13.51 20.00 16.32
N ILE A 38 12.74 20.22 17.38
CA ILE A 38 11.28 20.37 17.31
C ILE A 38 10.92 21.86 17.43
N ALA A 39 10.11 22.34 16.50
CA ALA A 39 9.53 23.68 16.53
C ALA A 39 8.01 23.61 16.56
N ILE A 40 7.39 24.32 17.51
CA ILE A 40 5.94 24.41 17.65
C ILE A 40 5.49 25.81 17.20
N SER A 41 4.54 25.87 16.27
CA SER A 41 3.89 27.11 15.84
C SER A 41 2.54 27.25 16.54
N GLN A 42 2.40 28.27 17.39
CA GLN A 42 1.16 28.53 18.11
C GLN A 42 0.04 29.00 17.16
N SER A 43 0.35 29.90 16.23
CA SER A 43 -0.65 30.47 15.30
C SER A 43 -1.18 29.42 14.32
N ARG A 44 -0.34 28.48 13.89
CA ARG A 44 -0.73 27.41 12.96
C ARG A 44 -1.14 26.11 13.66
N ARG A 45 -0.93 25.99 14.97
CA ARG A 45 -1.12 24.75 15.75
C ARG A 45 -0.38 23.54 15.15
N THR A 46 0.81 23.78 14.58
CA THR A 46 1.62 22.73 13.92
C THR A 46 2.88 22.45 14.71
N ILE A 47 3.27 21.18 14.76
CA ILE A 47 4.57 20.72 15.27
C ILE A 47 5.43 20.34 14.07
N SER A 48 6.67 20.81 14.03
CA SER A 48 7.64 20.48 12.97
C SER A 48 8.90 19.87 13.58
N LEU A 49 9.31 18.72 13.06
CA LEU A 49 10.57 18.07 13.36
C LEU A 49 11.56 18.34 12.23
N TYR A 50 12.76 18.80 12.58
CA TYR A 50 13.87 19.00 11.67
C TYR A 50 15.00 18.02 12.02
N GLN A 51 15.57 17.36 11.02
CA GLN A 51 16.70 16.44 11.18
C GLN A 51 17.60 16.57 9.94
N GLY A 52 18.78 17.17 10.10
CA GLY A 52 19.63 17.51 8.94
C GLY A 52 18.86 18.37 7.92
N ASN A 53 18.76 17.90 6.69
CA ASN A 53 18.00 18.58 5.62
C ASN A 53 16.52 18.19 5.56
N MET A 54 16.06 17.27 6.41
CA MET A 54 14.68 16.81 6.43
C MET A 54 13.82 17.69 7.33
N LYS A 55 12.62 17.99 6.86
CA LYS A 55 11.55 18.62 7.62
C LYS A 55 10.34 17.70 7.58
N TYR A 56 9.77 17.44 8.75
CA TYR A 56 8.53 16.71 8.89
C TYR A 56 7.53 17.51 9.71
N VAL A 57 6.33 17.73 9.17
CA VAL A 57 5.25 18.41 9.88
C VAL A 57 4.31 17.35 10.42
N LEU A 58 4.22 17.23 11.74
CA LEU A 58 3.35 16.25 12.38
C LEU A 58 1.90 16.66 12.15
N LYS A 59 1.11 15.70 11.69
CA LYS A 59 -0.34 15.83 11.61
C LYS A 59 -0.94 15.67 13.01
N THR A 60 -2.12 16.21 13.20
CA THR A 60 -2.84 16.02 14.46
C THR A 60 -3.45 14.61 14.51
N PRO A 61 -3.60 13.99 15.71
CA PRO A 61 -4.25 12.68 15.81
C PRO A 61 -5.65 12.63 15.16
N PRO A 62 -6.53 13.63 15.30
CA PRO A 62 -7.82 13.65 14.58
C PRO A 62 -7.68 13.66 13.05
N GLU A 63 -6.70 14.38 12.51
CA GLU A 63 -6.44 14.39 11.06
C GLU A 63 -5.96 13.02 10.57
N LEU A 64 -5.04 12.39 11.30
CA LEU A 64 -4.53 11.05 11.00
C LEU A 64 -5.63 9.99 11.07
N MET A 65 -6.42 10.02 12.14
CA MET A 65 -7.55 9.10 12.34
C MET A 65 -8.58 9.24 11.22
N SER A 66 -8.89 10.47 10.80
CA SER A 66 -9.81 10.71 9.68
C SER A 66 -9.28 10.13 8.37
N LYS A 67 -8.00 10.34 8.04
CA LYS A 67 -7.38 9.78 6.82
C LYS A 67 -7.28 8.25 6.85
N ALA A 68 -6.92 7.67 7.99
CA ALA A 68 -6.87 6.23 8.17
C ALA A 68 -8.26 5.59 7.97
N ASN A 69 -9.31 6.16 8.56
CA ASN A 69 -10.68 5.68 8.38
C ASN A 69 -11.15 5.78 6.92
N GLN A 70 -10.82 6.88 6.22
CA GLN A 70 -11.14 7.01 4.78
C GLN A 70 -10.42 5.94 3.94
N ALA A 71 -9.15 5.67 4.24
CA ALA A 71 -8.38 4.65 3.56
C ALA A 71 -8.89 3.24 3.86
N LEU A 72 -9.32 2.94 5.10
CA LEU A 72 -9.94 1.66 5.47
C LEU A 72 -11.24 1.42 4.70
N LEU A 73 -12.13 2.41 4.64
CA LEU A 73 -13.38 2.32 3.86
C LEU A 73 -13.09 2.06 2.37
N THR A 74 -12.05 2.72 1.84
CA THR A 74 -11.62 2.49 0.46
C THR A 74 -11.09 1.06 0.28
N LEU A 75 -10.27 0.58 1.21
CA LEU A 75 -9.73 -0.77 1.23
C LEU A 75 -10.82 -1.85 1.25
N GLU A 76 -11.87 -1.66 2.04
CA GLU A 76 -13.04 -2.56 2.10
C GLU A 76 -13.72 -2.70 0.73
N GLY A 77 -13.96 -1.57 0.05
CA GLY A 77 -14.52 -1.57 -1.29
C GLY A 77 -13.63 -2.29 -2.30
N TYR A 78 -12.33 -2.02 -2.29
CA TYR A 78 -11.39 -2.71 -3.18
C TYR A 78 -11.31 -4.21 -2.91
N ARG A 79 -11.32 -4.63 -1.64
CA ARG A 79 -11.36 -6.05 -1.26
C ARG A 79 -12.62 -6.74 -1.78
N ALA A 80 -13.79 -6.13 -1.66
CA ALA A 80 -15.02 -6.69 -2.19
C ALA A 80 -14.92 -6.93 -3.70
N THR A 81 -14.45 -5.92 -4.45
CA THR A 81 -14.25 -6.06 -5.91
C THR A 81 -13.16 -7.08 -6.27
N PHE A 82 -12.12 -7.22 -5.46
CA PHE A 82 -11.09 -8.24 -5.68
C PHE A 82 -11.65 -9.65 -5.51
N HIS A 83 -12.50 -9.87 -4.51
CA HIS A 83 -13.16 -11.16 -4.31
C HIS A 83 -14.12 -11.53 -5.44
N GLU A 84 -14.83 -10.55 -6.01
CA GLU A 84 -15.66 -10.75 -7.20
C GLU A 84 -14.80 -11.17 -8.42
N VAL A 85 -13.69 -10.47 -8.66
CA VAL A 85 -12.77 -10.80 -9.76
C VAL A 85 -12.12 -12.17 -9.56
N LEU A 86 -11.77 -12.54 -8.32
CA LEU A 86 -11.28 -13.87 -7.99
C LEU A 86 -12.31 -14.96 -8.30
N THR A 87 -13.55 -14.77 -7.86
CA THR A 87 -14.64 -15.72 -8.13
C THR A 87 -14.85 -15.90 -9.64
N GLN A 88 -14.74 -14.82 -10.41
CA GLN A 88 -14.81 -14.89 -11.87
C GLN A 88 -13.61 -15.62 -12.48
N LEU A 89 -12.40 -15.37 -11.97
CA LEU A 89 -11.21 -16.06 -12.43
C LEU A 89 -11.28 -17.56 -12.14
N GLU A 90 -11.74 -17.97 -10.96
CA GLU A 90 -11.96 -19.38 -10.60
C GLU A 90 -12.97 -20.06 -11.55
N LEU A 91 -14.04 -19.37 -11.94
CA LEU A 91 -15.01 -19.89 -12.91
C LEU A 91 -14.39 -20.07 -14.30
N LEU A 92 -13.61 -19.08 -14.77
CA LEU A 92 -12.90 -19.16 -16.04
C LEU A 92 -11.83 -20.26 -16.04
N GLU A 93 -11.15 -20.47 -14.91
CA GLU A 93 -10.21 -21.57 -14.70
C GLU A 93 -10.92 -22.92 -14.85
N PHE A 94 -12.07 -23.08 -14.20
CA PHE A 94 -12.88 -24.30 -14.32
C PHE A 94 -13.35 -24.59 -15.75
N GLN A 95 -13.55 -23.53 -16.56
CA GLN A 95 -14.00 -23.63 -17.95
C GLN A 95 -12.85 -23.73 -18.95
N ASP A 96 -11.58 -23.68 -18.52
CA ASP A 96 -10.40 -23.54 -19.38
C ASP A 96 -10.47 -22.31 -20.32
N GLU A 97 -11.13 -21.23 -19.88
CA GLU A 97 -11.37 -20.00 -20.68
C GLU A 97 -10.61 -18.77 -20.15
N VAL A 98 -9.66 -18.95 -19.24
CA VAL A 98 -8.88 -17.85 -18.66
C VAL A 98 -8.12 -17.08 -19.74
N ARG A 99 -8.24 -15.75 -19.74
CA ARG A 99 -7.43 -14.88 -20.58
C ARG A 99 -6.44 -14.10 -19.74
N LEU A 100 -5.33 -13.69 -20.34
CA LEU A 100 -4.32 -12.86 -19.68
C LEU A 100 -4.91 -11.57 -19.10
N LEU A 101 -5.89 -10.97 -19.77
CA LEU A 101 -6.56 -9.77 -19.27
C LEU A 101 -7.28 -10.00 -17.93
N ASP A 102 -7.87 -11.17 -17.71
CA ASP A 102 -8.61 -11.49 -16.49
C ASP A 102 -7.65 -11.62 -15.30
N VAL A 103 -6.53 -12.31 -15.54
CA VAL A 103 -5.41 -12.45 -14.60
C VAL A 103 -4.81 -11.10 -14.23
N VAL A 104 -4.51 -10.28 -15.24
CA VAL A 104 -3.90 -8.96 -15.04
C VAL A 104 -4.83 -8.04 -14.24
N LYS A 105 -6.14 -8.10 -14.46
CA LYS A 105 -7.13 -7.37 -13.65
C LYS A 105 -7.16 -7.86 -12.20
N ALA A 106 -7.12 -9.18 -11.96
CA ALA A 106 -7.07 -9.73 -10.61
C ALA A 106 -5.83 -9.23 -9.86
N ILE A 107 -4.65 -9.32 -10.50
CA ILE A 107 -3.38 -8.85 -9.94
C ILE A 107 -3.43 -7.34 -9.69
N GLN A 108 -3.94 -6.54 -10.63
CA GLN A 108 -4.09 -5.09 -10.46
C GLN A 108 -4.85 -4.76 -9.18
N ARG A 109 -6.00 -5.40 -8.96
CA ARG A 109 -6.83 -5.18 -7.76
C ARG A 109 -6.08 -5.55 -6.48
N GLY A 110 -5.39 -6.69 -6.48
CA GLY A 110 -4.53 -7.09 -5.36
C GLY A 110 -3.38 -6.11 -5.08
N GLN A 111 -2.75 -5.55 -6.12
CA GLN A 111 -1.72 -4.52 -5.96
C GLN A 111 -2.27 -3.22 -5.39
N ILE A 112 -3.46 -2.77 -5.84
CA ILE A 112 -4.09 -1.57 -5.29
C ILE A 112 -4.39 -1.75 -3.79
N ILE A 113 -4.92 -2.90 -3.38
CA ILE A 113 -5.15 -3.25 -1.97
C ILE A 113 -3.84 -3.15 -1.17
N LYS A 114 -2.74 -3.69 -1.70
CA LYS A 114 -1.42 -3.59 -1.07
C LYS A 114 -0.97 -2.15 -0.89
N LYS A 115 -1.10 -1.30 -1.94
CA LYS A 115 -0.72 0.13 -1.87
C LYS A 115 -1.57 0.90 -0.86
N ILE A 116 -2.87 0.63 -0.76
CA ILE A 116 -3.74 1.26 0.23
C ILE A 116 -3.34 0.83 1.66
N LYS A 117 -3.04 -0.46 1.86
CA LYS A 117 -2.52 -0.97 3.15
C LYS A 117 -1.24 -0.22 3.57
N GLU A 118 -0.27 -0.10 2.67
CA GLU A 118 1.00 0.60 2.94
C GLU A 118 0.78 2.06 3.33
N GLU A 119 -0.22 2.73 2.73
CA GLU A 119 -0.59 4.10 3.11
C GLU A 119 -1.24 4.18 4.49
N ILE A 120 -2.10 3.21 4.85
CA ILE A 120 -2.68 3.11 6.20
C ILE A 120 -1.59 2.89 7.25
N GLU A 121 -0.62 2.03 6.96
CA GLU A 121 0.51 1.74 7.87
C GLU A 121 1.34 3.00 8.17
N LYS A 122 1.50 3.92 7.21
CA LYS A 122 2.16 5.22 7.47
C LYS A 122 1.37 6.07 8.47
N TYR A 123 0.04 6.12 8.36
CA TYR A 123 -0.79 6.83 9.35
C TYR A 123 -0.72 6.18 10.73
N MET A 124 -0.67 4.85 10.80
CA MET A 124 -0.54 4.11 12.05
C MET A 124 0.79 4.41 12.75
N VAL A 125 1.89 4.48 12.01
CA VAL A 125 3.20 4.85 12.56
C VAL A 125 3.17 6.24 13.20
N GLU A 126 2.49 7.22 12.57
CA GLU A 126 2.32 8.56 13.15
C GLU A 126 1.39 8.59 14.37
N LEU A 127 0.35 7.75 14.39
CA LEU A 127 -0.62 7.65 15.48
C LEU A 127 -0.06 6.96 16.74
N GLY A 128 0.88 6.04 16.59
CA GLY A 128 1.43 5.27 17.69
C GLY A 128 0.36 4.43 18.39
N GLU A 129 0.25 4.54 19.72
CA GLU A 129 -0.70 3.74 20.53
C GLU A 129 -2.18 3.98 20.15
N GLU A 130 -2.50 5.17 19.64
CA GLU A 130 -3.86 5.52 19.19
C GLU A 130 -4.28 4.77 17.91
N ALA A 131 -3.36 4.07 17.24
CA ALA A 131 -3.63 3.30 16.03
C ALA A 131 -4.29 1.94 16.29
N ARG A 132 -4.46 1.52 17.56
CA ARG A 132 -4.87 0.15 17.91
C ARG A 132 -6.16 -0.31 17.20
N LEU A 133 -7.17 0.55 17.12
CA LEU A 133 -8.43 0.21 16.46
C LEU A 133 -8.24 0.06 14.93
N ILE A 134 -7.48 0.97 14.32
CA ILE A 134 -7.14 0.94 12.89
C ILE A 134 -6.38 -0.34 12.56
N GLU A 135 -5.43 -0.76 13.41
CA GLU A 135 -4.68 -2.00 13.22
C GLU A 135 -5.59 -3.22 13.22
N MET A 136 -6.53 -3.30 14.17
CA MET A 136 -7.49 -4.41 14.26
C MET A 136 -8.36 -4.48 13.00
N GLN A 137 -8.92 -3.34 12.57
CA GLN A 137 -9.75 -3.27 11.36
C GLN A 137 -8.95 -3.61 10.11
N LEU A 138 -7.72 -3.10 9.97
CA LEU A 138 -6.85 -3.41 8.83
C LEU A 138 -6.59 -4.91 8.72
N LYS A 139 -6.29 -5.58 9.84
CA LYS A 139 -6.06 -7.04 9.87
C LYS A 139 -7.30 -7.82 9.48
N GLU A 140 -8.48 -7.44 9.99
CA GLU A 140 -9.76 -8.05 9.63
C GLU A 140 -10.10 -7.85 8.15
N ILE A 141 -9.84 -6.65 7.62
CA ILE A 141 -10.10 -6.36 6.21
C ILE A 141 -9.16 -7.19 5.34
N ILE A 142 -7.85 -7.11 5.57
CA ILE A 142 -6.85 -7.77 4.72
C ILE A 142 -6.99 -9.30 4.73
N GLY A 143 -7.22 -9.93 5.89
CA GLY A 143 -7.36 -11.38 5.99
C GLY A 143 -6.32 -12.15 5.15
N ASN A 144 -6.79 -12.96 4.20
CA ASN A 144 -5.96 -13.74 3.28
C ASN A 144 -5.71 -13.07 1.91
N THR A 145 -6.25 -11.87 1.67
CA THR A 145 -6.26 -11.22 0.35
C THR A 145 -4.86 -11.06 -0.27
N LEU A 146 -3.87 -10.67 0.54
CA LEU A 146 -2.50 -10.53 0.03
C LEU A 146 -1.84 -11.87 -0.28
N HIS A 147 -2.28 -12.94 0.39
CA HIS A 147 -1.81 -14.30 0.11
C HIS A 147 -2.41 -14.80 -1.20
N GLU A 148 -3.73 -14.63 -1.40
CA GLU A 148 -4.43 -14.97 -2.65
C GLU A 148 -3.82 -14.25 -3.85
N ASN A 149 -3.57 -12.93 -3.73
CA ASN A 149 -2.90 -12.17 -4.77
C ASN A 149 -1.49 -12.73 -5.10
N ARG A 150 -0.73 -13.16 -4.09
CA ARG A 150 0.58 -13.79 -4.30
C ARG A 150 0.46 -15.14 -5.01
N GLN A 151 -0.58 -15.93 -4.71
CA GLN A 151 -0.84 -17.20 -5.39
C GLN A 151 -1.13 -16.98 -6.87
N ILE A 152 -2.01 -16.04 -7.22
CA ILE A 152 -2.29 -15.69 -8.63
C ILE A 152 -1.00 -15.29 -9.36
N ILE A 153 -0.18 -14.41 -8.76
CA ILE A 153 1.09 -14.00 -9.38
C ILE A 153 1.99 -15.22 -9.62
N ARG A 154 2.09 -16.13 -8.66
CA ARG A 154 2.90 -17.35 -8.77
C ARG A 154 2.39 -18.28 -9.88
N ASP A 155 1.08 -18.41 -10.03
CA ASP A 155 0.49 -19.33 -10.99
C ASP A 155 0.62 -18.82 -12.43
N TYR A 156 0.53 -17.51 -12.62
CA TYR A 156 0.50 -16.90 -13.95
C TYR A 156 1.79 -16.19 -14.37
N ALA A 157 2.80 -16.05 -13.51
CA ALA A 157 4.10 -15.51 -13.90
C ALA A 157 4.77 -16.36 -14.98
N LYS A 158 5.30 -15.72 -16.03
CA LYS A 158 6.10 -16.37 -17.09
C LYS A 158 7.58 -16.46 -16.78
N LYS A 159 8.03 -15.72 -15.77
CA LYS A 159 9.40 -15.72 -15.25
C LYS A 159 9.37 -16.03 -13.75
N ASP A 160 10.53 -15.92 -13.09
CA ASP A 160 10.62 -16.10 -11.64
C ASP A 160 9.63 -15.18 -10.91
N TYR A 161 8.70 -15.78 -10.16
CA TYR A 161 7.62 -15.06 -9.49
C TYR A 161 8.14 -14.12 -8.39
N GLU A 162 9.29 -14.41 -7.78
CA GLU A 162 9.90 -13.49 -6.81
C GLU A 162 10.38 -12.22 -7.50
N GLN A 163 10.94 -12.34 -8.71
CA GLN A 163 11.30 -11.17 -9.52
C GLN A 163 10.05 -10.38 -9.95
N VAL A 164 8.98 -11.07 -10.36
CA VAL A 164 7.70 -10.40 -10.68
C VAL A 164 7.18 -9.62 -9.48
N PHE A 165 7.26 -10.19 -8.28
CA PHE A 165 6.77 -9.54 -7.07
C PHE A 165 7.52 -8.24 -6.76
N LEU A 166 8.84 -8.24 -6.88
CA LEU A 166 9.67 -7.04 -6.73
C LEU A 166 9.35 -5.98 -7.79
N GLU A 167 9.15 -6.39 -9.04
CA GLU A 167 8.79 -5.45 -10.11
C GLU A 167 7.41 -4.82 -9.87
N LEU A 168 6.43 -5.60 -9.43
CA LEU A 168 5.09 -5.09 -9.07
C LEU A 168 5.12 -4.17 -7.85
N GLU A 169 6.06 -4.35 -6.92
CA GLU A 169 6.26 -3.47 -5.76
C GLU A 169 6.68 -2.06 -6.16
N GLU A 170 7.50 -1.93 -7.19
CA GLU A 170 8.00 -0.63 -7.67
C GLU A 170 6.96 0.17 -8.46
N ILE A 171 5.93 -0.49 -9.01
CA ILE A 171 4.86 0.18 -9.76
C ILE A 171 4.08 1.11 -8.83
N SER A 172 3.98 2.38 -9.21
CA SER A 172 3.20 3.37 -8.46
C SER A 172 1.69 3.16 -8.62
N MET A 173 0.90 3.77 -7.74
CA MET A 173 -0.57 3.66 -7.81
C MET A 173 -1.14 4.15 -9.14
N ASP A 174 -0.56 5.21 -9.73
CA ASP A 174 -0.99 5.76 -11.02
C ASP A 174 -0.60 4.83 -12.17
N GLU A 175 0.60 4.25 -12.13
CA GLU A 175 1.09 3.32 -13.15
C GLU A 175 0.33 1.99 -13.15
N LEU A 176 -0.27 1.60 -12.02
CA LEU A 176 -1.14 0.42 -11.95
C LEU A 176 -2.40 0.56 -12.82
N LEU A 177 -2.82 1.78 -13.20
CA LEU A 177 -3.96 1.99 -14.10
C LEU A 177 -3.68 1.47 -15.51
N ASP A 178 -2.41 1.48 -15.93
CA ASP A 178 -1.97 0.90 -17.18
C ASP A 178 -1.63 -0.58 -17.00
N LEU A 179 -2.54 -1.43 -17.47
CA LEU A 179 -2.42 -2.89 -17.38
C LEU A 179 -1.19 -3.44 -18.14
N THR A 180 -0.61 -2.67 -19.07
CA THR A 180 0.61 -3.09 -19.78
C THR A 180 1.80 -3.18 -18.84
N ASN A 181 1.87 -2.33 -17.79
CA ASN A 181 2.93 -2.39 -16.78
C ASN A 181 2.90 -3.71 -16.02
N ILE A 182 1.71 -4.18 -15.63
CA ILE A 182 1.52 -5.46 -14.95
C ILE A 182 1.81 -6.63 -15.91
N THR A 183 1.38 -6.53 -17.16
CA THR A 183 1.63 -7.54 -18.19
C THR A 183 3.12 -7.73 -18.46
N ASN A 184 3.86 -6.63 -18.54
CA ASN A 184 5.31 -6.61 -18.69
C ASN A 184 6.00 -7.19 -17.46
N ALA A 185 5.57 -6.79 -16.25
CA ALA A 185 6.09 -7.31 -15.00
C ALA A 185 5.90 -8.83 -14.91
N LEU A 186 4.79 -9.39 -15.41
CA LEU A 186 4.55 -10.84 -15.45
C LEU A 186 5.39 -11.60 -16.49
N GLY A 187 6.07 -10.90 -17.40
CA GLY A 187 6.92 -11.52 -18.43
C GLY A 187 6.20 -11.83 -19.75
N TYR A 188 5.03 -11.25 -20.01
CA TYR A 188 4.30 -11.45 -21.27
C TYR A 188 4.65 -10.42 -22.35
N GLY A 189 5.31 -9.32 -21.99
CA GLY A 189 5.70 -8.24 -22.91
C GLY A 189 4.51 -7.40 -23.41
N THR A 190 4.78 -6.44 -24.29
CA THR A 190 3.82 -5.40 -24.74
C THR A 190 2.88 -5.80 -25.88
N SER A 191 2.83 -7.09 -26.27
CA SER A 191 2.03 -7.48 -27.43
C SER A 191 0.54 -7.46 -27.09
N SER A 192 -0.19 -6.47 -27.62
CA SER A 192 -1.64 -6.30 -27.46
C SER A 192 -2.46 -7.51 -27.91
N VAL A 193 -1.88 -8.37 -28.76
CA VAL A 193 -2.48 -9.62 -29.24
C VAL A 193 -2.55 -10.68 -28.12
N LEU A 194 -1.63 -10.64 -27.15
CA LEU A 194 -1.58 -11.63 -26.06
C LEU A 194 -2.68 -11.44 -25.00
N ALA A 195 -3.24 -10.22 -24.89
CA ALA A 195 -4.26 -9.91 -23.89
C ALA A 195 -5.56 -10.71 -24.09
N TYR A 196 -5.86 -11.13 -25.33
CA TYR A 196 -7.07 -11.87 -25.70
C TYR A 196 -6.85 -13.38 -25.87
N ASN A 197 -5.61 -13.85 -25.79
CA ASN A 197 -5.32 -15.27 -25.92
C ASN A 197 -5.72 -16.01 -24.65
N ILE A 198 -6.34 -17.18 -24.84
CA ILE A 198 -6.62 -18.13 -23.75
C ILE A 198 -5.27 -18.63 -23.23
N LEU A 199 -5.09 -18.54 -21.91
CA LEU A 199 -3.95 -19.10 -21.20
C LEU A 199 -4.32 -20.51 -20.75
N PHE A 200 -3.65 -21.51 -21.32
CA PHE A 200 -3.77 -22.88 -20.81
C PHE A 200 -2.85 -23.03 -19.59
N ILE A 201 -3.45 -23.28 -18.43
CA ILE A 201 -2.71 -23.50 -17.18
C ILE A 201 -2.47 -25.01 -17.05
N SER A 202 -1.29 -25.37 -16.54
CA SER A 202 -1.02 -26.76 -16.14
C SER A 202 -1.90 -27.11 -14.94
N SER A 203 -2.55 -28.28 -15.00
CA SER A 203 -3.53 -28.82 -14.05
C SER A 203 -3.14 -28.86 -12.56
N ASP A 204 -1.89 -28.51 -12.23
CA ASP A 204 -1.35 -28.48 -10.85
C ASP A 204 -1.50 -27.11 -10.16
N LYS A 205 -2.06 -26.09 -10.83
CA LYS A 205 -2.12 -24.69 -10.36
C LYS A 205 -3.55 -24.17 -10.10
N ILE A 206 -4.42 -25.05 -9.61
CA ILE A 206 -5.79 -24.67 -9.26
C ILE A 206 -5.74 -23.80 -8.00
N ILE A 207 -6.22 -22.56 -8.07
CA ILE A 207 -6.52 -21.76 -6.88
C ILE A 207 -7.49 -22.60 -6.04
N ALA A 208 -7.08 -23.00 -4.84
CA ALA A 208 -7.84 -23.93 -4.01
C ALA A 208 -9.31 -23.48 -3.93
N PRO A 209 -10.27 -24.26 -4.45
CA PRO A 209 -11.59 -23.74 -4.78
C PRO A 209 -12.37 -23.41 -3.52
N SER A 210 -12.64 -22.12 -3.32
CA SER A 210 -13.62 -21.63 -2.36
C SER A 210 -15.03 -22.17 -2.66
N ILE A 211 -15.32 -22.42 -3.95
CA ILE A 211 -16.58 -22.97 -4.47
C ILE A 211 -16.81 -24.45 -4.07
N LEU A 212 -15.76 -25.25 -3.81
CA LEU A 212 -15.95 -26.63 -3.32
C LEU A 212 -16.38 -26.67 -1.84
N ALA A 213 -16.06 -25.63 -1.06
CA ALA A 213 -16.42 -25.57 0.37
C ALA A 213 -17.90 -25.23 0.61
N SER A 214 -18.54 -24.47 -0.31
CA SER A 214 -19.97 -24.14 -0.24
C SER A 214 -20.86 -25.26 -0.77
N SER A 215 -20.45 -25.94 -1.85
CA SER A 215 -21.16 -27.12 -2.39
C SER A 215 -21.19 -28.31 -1.41
N ALA A 216 -20.11 -28.52 -0.64
CA ALA A 216 -20.06 -29.61 0.36
C ALA A 216 -20.96 -29.38 1.59
N ARG A 217 -21.41 -28.14 1.85
CA ARG A 217 -22.33 -27.82 2.96
C ARG A 217 -23.81 -28.01 2.61
N GLU A 218 -24.20 -28.01 1.34
CA GLU A 218 -25.59 -28.24 0.93
C GLU A 218 -25.95 -29.72 0.71
N VAL A 219 -24.96 -30.61 0.56
CA VAL A 219 -25.20 -32.05 0.34
C VAL A 219 -25.17 -32.86 1.65
N GLY A 220 -24.80 -32.23 2.78
CA GLY A 220 -24.59 -32.85 4.09
C GLY A 220 -25.71 -32.67 5.12
N VAL A 221 -26.95 -32.36 4.71
CA VAL A 221 -28.12 -32.37 5.61
C VAL A 221 -29.22 -33.22 5.00
N ARG A 222 -29.22 -34.51 5.35
CA ARG A 222 -30.39 -35.37 5.39
C ARG A 222 -30.36 -36.15 6.70
#